data_AF-A0A965KST5-F1
#
_entry.id   AF-A0A965KST5-F1
#
_cell.length_a   1.000
_cell.length_b   1.000
_cell.length_c   1.000
_cell.angle_alpha   90.00
_cell.angle_beta   90.00
_cell.angle_gamma   90.00
#
_symmetry.space_group_name_H-M   'P 1'
#
loop_
_entity.id
_entity.type
_entity.pdbx_description
1 polymer ?
#
loop_
_entity_poly.entity_id
_entity_poly.type
_entity_poly.pdbx_seq_one_letter_code
_entity_poly.pdbx_strand_id
1 'polypeptide(L)'
;MALLSPGVQVTVVDESQYIPAAVNSVPYILLATAQNKVSGTGVGVAAGTLQANANRVYLITSQRDLSATFGVPFFYKTTAGTPINGYELNEYGLLAAYSLMGLTNRCYIVRADIDLAELVGSVSRPSGEAEDGAYWLDTTNSTWGIYEFNATTGLFVEKSPIVITSADQMTESNFPLDIQ
;
A
#
# COMPACT_ATOMS: atom_id res chain seq x y z
N MET A 1 -18.72 23.21 66.08
CA MET A 1 -19.12 23.52 67.47
C MET A 1 -20.63 23.75 67.43
N ALA A 2 -21.41 22.77 67.89
CA ALA A 2 -22.87 22.77 67.73
C ALA A 2 -23.56 23.31 68.98
N LEU A 3 -24.56 24.17 68.80
CA LEU A 3 -25.52 24.54 69.84
C LEU A 3 -26.47 23.35 70.04
N LEU A 4 -26.45 22.75 71.24
CA LEU A 4 -27.35 21.67 71.65
C LEU A 4 -28.73 22.25 71.97
N SER A 5 -29.58 22.32 70.95
CA SER A 5 -31.04 22.49 71.08
C SER A 5 -31.70 21.43 70.21
N PRO A 6 -32.79 20.77 70.64
CA PRO A 6 -33.50 19.80 69.80
C PRO A 6 -34.00 20.48 68.52
N GLY A 7 -33.35 20.23 67.40
CA GLY A 7 -33.67 20.82 66.10
C GLY A 7 -32.98 20.08 64.97
N VAL A 8 -33.58 20.10 63.77
CA VAL A 8 -33.02 19.46 62.57
C VAL A 8 -31.96 20.38 61.97
N GLN A 9 -30.71 19.91 61.93
CA GLN A 9 -29.64 20.57 61.20
C GLN A 9 -29.63 20.06 59.75
N VAL A 10 -29.86 20.95 58.79
CA VAL A 10 -29.73 20.66 57.37
C VAL A 10 -28.45 21.30 56.86
N THR A 11 -27.48 20.49 56.43
CA THR A 11 -26.32 20.96 55.69
C THR A 11 -26.54 20.68 54.22
N VAL A 12 -26.59 21.73 53.40
CA VAL A 12 -26.63 21.59 51.94
C VAL A 12 -25.21 21.34 51.48
N VAL A 13 -24.92 20.11 51.05
CA VAL A 13 -23.70 19.77 50.33
C VAL A 13 -24.04 19.83 48.84
N ASP A 14 -23.33 20.67 48.09
CA ASP A 14 -23.46 20.72 46.65
C ASP A 14 -22.70 19.54 46.04
N GLU A 15 -23.44 18.55 45.53
CA GLU A 15 -22.92 17.40 44.76
C GLU A 15 -23.16 17.56 43.25
N SER A 16 -23.49 18.77 42.78
CA SER A 16 -23.77 18.98 41.37
C SER A 16 -22.51 18.69 40.52
N GLN A 17 -22.63 17.66 39.69
CA GLN A 17 -21.62 17.35 38.68
C GLN A 17 -21.88 18.25 37.46
N TYR A 18 -21.06 19.28 37.28
CA TYR A 18 -21.02 20.02 36.02
C TYR A 18 -20.38 19.14 34.95
N ILE A 19 -21.18 18.67 33.99
CA ILE A 19 -20.66 18.02 32.79
C ILE A 19 -20.00 19.11 31.93
N PRO A 20 -18.70 19.02 31.62
CA PRO A 20 -18.05 19.98 30.72
C PRO A 20 -18.77 20.00 29.37
N ALA A 21 -18.88 21.17 28.74
CA ALA A 21 -19.41 21.26 27.38
C ALA A 21 -18.60 20.33 26.45
N ALA A 22 -19.30 19.54 25.64
CA ALA A 22 -18.65 18.60 24.74
C ALA A 22 -17.67 19.34 23.82
N VAL A 23 -16.39 18.95 23.88
CA VAL A 23 -15.38 19.47 22.94
C VAL A 23 -15.78 19.00 21.54
N ASN A 24 -15.87 19.94 20.59
CA ASN A 24 -16.18 19.60 19.20
C ASN A 24 -15.18 18.57 18.68
N SER A 25 -15.68 17.47 18.10
CA SER A 25 -14.83 16.45 17.49
C SER A 25 -14.28 16.95 16.15
N VAL A 26 -12.99 16.74 15.91
CA VAL A 26 -12.37 16.99 14.60
C VAL A 26 -12.22 15.65 13.87
N PRO A 27 -12.77 15.50 12.67
CA PRO A 27 -12.64 14.25 11.92
C PRO A 27 -11.19 13.93 11.56
N TYR A 28 -10.88 12.63 11.55
CA TYR A 28 -9.63 12.08 11.05
C TYR A 28 -9.92 11.09 9.92
N ILE A 29 -9.18 11.21 8.82
CA ILE A 29 -9.30 10.31 7.66
C ILE A 29 -7.91 9.75 7.31
N LEU A 30 -7.80 8.43 7.36
CA LEU A 30 -6.69 7.70 6.76
C LEU A 30 -7.13 7.29 5.35
N LEU A 31 -6.36 7.67 4.33
CA LEU A 31 -6.67 7.38 2.94
C LEU A 31 -5.47 6.82 2.17
N ALA A 32 -5.76 6.14 1.07
CA ALA A 32 -4.80 5.80 0.02
C ALA A 32 -5.12 6.61 -1.24
N THR A 33 -4.09 6.98 -1.98
CA THR A 33 -4.18 7.74 -3.24
C THR A 33 -2.92 7.46 -4.05
N ALA A 34 -3.01 7.62 -5.37
CA ALA A 34 -1.83 7.50 -6.23
C ALA A 34 -0.74 8.51 -5.82
N GLN A 35 0.53 8.15 -6.04
CA GLN A 35 1.63 9.08 -5.84
C GLN A 35 1.70 10.13 -6.95
N ASN A 36 2.36 11.24 -6.65
CA ASN A 36 2.72 12.28 -7.61
C ASN A 36 1.55 12.83 -8.44
N LYS A 37 0.35 12.89 -7.86
CA LYS A 37 -0.83 13.42 -8.55
C LYS A 37 -0.65 14.88 -8.88
N VAL A 38 -1.26 15.33 -9.97
CA VAL A 38 -1.35 16.76 -10.28
C VAL A 38 -2.18 17.44 -9.19
N SER A 39 -1.68 18.57 -8.68
CA SER A 39 -2.43 19.42 -7.76
C SER A 39 -3.78 19.82 -8.38
N GLY A 40 -4.83 19.94 -7.56
CA GLY A 40 -6.14 20.45 -7.96
C GLY A 40 -6.12 21.90 -8.46
N THR A 41 -4.99 22.61 -8.31
CA THR A 41 -4.74 23.92 -8.94
C THR A 41 -4.34 23.82 -10.41
N GLY A 42 -4.08 22.60 -10.92
CA GLY A 42 -3.70 22.34 -12.31
C GLY A 42 -2.21 22.52 -12.63
N VAL A 43 -1.38 22.87 -11.64
CA VAL A 43 0.07 23.08 -11.82
C VAL A 43 0.84 22.37 -10.72
N GLY A 44 1.86 21.61 -11.11
CA GLY A 44 2.76 20.92 -10.18
C GLY A 44 2.15 19.67 -9.54
N VAL A 45 2.97 19.02 -8.72
CA VAL A 45 2.60 17.82 -7.97
C VAL A 45 1.93 18.22 -6.65
N ALA A 46 0.83 17.55 -6.33
CA ALA A 46 0.13 17.66 -5.05
C ALA A 46 1.06 17.20 -3.92
N ALA A 47 1.47 18.12 -3.05
CA ALA A 47 2.54 17.88 -2.09
C ALA A 47 2.24 16.70 -1.13
N GLY A 48 0.98 16.49 -0.76
CA GLY A 48 0.55 15.38 0.09
C GLY A 48 0.57 14.00 -0.58
N THR A 49 0.84 13.94 -1.89
CA THR A 49 0.97 12.68 -2.66
C THR A 49 2.41 12.28 -2.93
N LEU A 50 3.39 13.09 -2.49
CA LEU A 50 4.80 12.74 -2.56
C LEU A 50 5.11 11.59 -1.59
N GLN A 51 5.97 10.65 -1.99
CA GLN A 51 6.41 9.55 -1.12
C GLN A 51 7.00 10.06 0.20
N ALA A 52 7.83 11.11 0.14
CA ALA A 52 8.42 11.75 1.32
C ALA A 52 7.39 12.29 2.33
N ASN A 53 6.14 12.47 1.90
CA ASN A 53 5.04 13.01 2.70
C ASN A 53 4.00 11.95 3.10
N ALA A 54 4.23 10.68 2.78
CA ALA A 54 3.42 9.58 3.29
C ALA A 54 3.49 9.49 4.83
N ASN A 55 2.45 8.96 5.45
CA ASN A 55 2.33 8.79 6.90
C ASN A 55 2.50 10.09 7.73
N ARG A 56 2.34 11.26 7.09
CA ARG A 56 2.32 12.56 7.76
C ARG A 56 0.90 13.08 7.92
N VAL A 57 0.63 13.72 9.06
CA VAL A 57 -0.66 14.34 9.35
C VAL A 57 -0.74 15.71 8.67
N TYR A 58 -1.78 15.91 7.88
CA TYR A 58 -2.14 17.18 7.27
C TYR A 58 -3.42 17.72 7.92
N LEU A 59 -3.40 18.99 8.31
CA LEU A 59 -4.62 19.71 8.67
C LEU A 59 -5.16 20.34 7.38
N ILE A 60 -6.37 19.96 7.00
CA ILE A 60 -7.06 20.46 5.81
C ILE A 60 -8.24 21.31 6.24
N THR A 61 -8.39 22.49 5.63
CA THR A 61 -9.37 23.51 6.04
C THR A 61 -10.49 23.77 5.02
N SER A 62 -10.37 23.25 3.81
CA SER A 62 -11.37 23.43 2.76
C SER A 62 -11.26 22.38 1.66
N GLN A 63 -12.30 22.28 0.83
CA GLN A 63 -12.28 21.43 -0.38
C GLN A 63 -11.18 21.82 -1.37
N ARG A 64 -10.87 23.12 -1.50
CA ARG A 64 -9.79 23.63 -2.36
C ARG A 64 -8.42 23.26 -1.80
N ASP A 65 -8.25 23.39 -0.50
CA ASP A 65 -7.03 23.02 0.22
C ASP A 65 -6.76 21.52 0.11
N LEU A 66 -7.82 20.71 0.25
CA LEU A 66 -7.77 19.27 0.03
C LEU A 66 -7.29 18.93 -1.39
N SER A 67 -7.92 19.52 -2.41
CA SER A 67 -7.59 19.20 -3.80
C SER A 67 -6.22 19.73 -4.21
N ALA A 68 -5.76 20.86 -3.66
CA ALA A 68 -4.39 21.34 -3.85
C ALA A 68 -3.36 20.41 -3.19
N THR A 69 -3.67 19.88 -2.00
CA THR A 69 -2.73 19.06 -1.21
C THR A 69 -2.66 17.61 -1.71
N PHE A 70 -3.78 17.00 -2.08
CA PHE A 70 -3.89 15.58 -2.43
C PHE A 70 -4.38 15.30 -3.86
N GLY A 71 -4.62 16.34 -4.66
CA GLY A 71 -5.20 16.22 -6.00
C GLY A 71 -6.71 15.97 -5.97
N VAL A 72 -7.29 15.80 -7.17
CA VAL A 72 -8.72 15.47 -7.33
C VAL A 72 -8.93 13.96 -7.18
N PRO A 73 -10.00 13.49 -6.50
CA PRO A 73 -10.34 12.07 -6.44
C PRO A 73 -10.44 11.42 -7.83
N PHE A 74 -9.76 10.31 -8.04
CA PHE A 74 -9.80 9.52 -9.26
C PHE A 74 -10.72 8.30 -9.13
N PHE A 75 -11.51 8.04 -10.17
CA PHE A 75 -12.43 6.92 -10.26
C PHE A 75 -12.32 6.25 -11.62
N TYR A 76 -12.14 4.94 -11.62
CA TYR A 76 -12.06 4.13 -12.82
C TYR A 76 -13.44 4.03 -13.49
N LYS A 77 -13.40 4.03 -14.82
CA LYS A 77 -14.57 3.92 -15.68
C LYS A 77 -14.31 2.84 -16.71
N THR A 78 -15.39 2.23 -17.20
CA THR A 78 -15.33 1.35 -18.37
C THR A 78 -14.94 2.14 -19.61
N THR A 79 -14.58 1.45 -20.70
CA THR A 79 -14.33 2.08 -22.01
C THR A 79 -15.55 2.88 -22.51
N ALA A 80 -16.76 2.52 -22.08
CA ALA A 80 -18.00 3.23 -22.37
C ALA A 80 -18.27 4.43 -21.44
N GLY A 81 -17.35 4.76 -20.51
CA GLY A 81 -17.47 5.88 -19.58
C GLY A 81 -18.32 5.62 -18.34
N THR A 82 -18.81 4.40 -18.14
CA THR A 82 -19.61 4.03 -16.96
C THR A 82 -18.70 3.91 -15.72
N PRO A 83 -19.02 4.58 -14.59
CA PRO A 83 -18.26 4.42 -13.36
C PRO A 83 -18.25 2.97 -12.86
N ILE A 84 -17.07 2.46 -12.49
CA ILE A 84 -16.91 1.13 -11.90
C ILE A 84 -17.00 1.29 -10.38
N ASN A 85 -18.21 1.17 -9.84
CA ASN A 85 -18.41 1.30 -8.39
C ASN A 85 -17.87 0.07 -7.65
N GLY A 86 -17.24 0.30 -6.49
CA GLY A 86 -16.66 -0.77 -5.68
C GLY A 86 -15.29 -1.25 -6.16
N TYR A 87 -14.72 -0.62 -7.19
CA TYR A 87 -13.35 -0.90 -7.60
C TYR A 87 -12.36 -0.48 -6.51
N GLU A 88 -11.45 -1.37 -6.15
CA GLU A 88 -10.53 -1.24 -5.02
C GLU A 88 -9.53 -0.10 -5.17
N LEU A 89 -9.19 0.28 -6.41
CA LEU A 89 -8.27 1.39 -6.69
C LEU A 89 -8.98 2.75 -6.80
N ASN A 90 -10.31 2.80 -6.66
CA ASN A 90 -11.02 4.08 -6.61
C ASN A 90 -10.71 4.82 -5.32
N GLU A 91 -10.53 6.13 -5.41
CA GLU A 91 -10.11 6.97 -4.28
C GLU A 91 -11.30 7.41 -3.41
N TYR A 92 -12.07 6.45 -2.90
CA TYR A 92 -13.24 6.70 -2.05
C TYR A 92 -12.88 7.46 -0.77
N GLY A 93 -11.70 7.20 -0.18
CA GLY A 93 -11.23 7.94 1.00
C GLY A 93 -11.01 9.43 0.73
N LEU A 94 -10.45 9.76 -0.44
CA LEU A 94 -10.23 11.15 -0.84
C LEU A 94 -11.55 11.85 -1.21
N LEU A 95 -12.51 11.13 -1.81
CA LEU A 95 -13.87 11.63 -2.03
C LEU A 95 -14.60 11.87 -0.69
N ALA A 96 -14.46 10.96 0.28
CA ALA A 96 -15.06 11.12 1.60
C ALA A 96 -14.52 12.36 2.31
N ALA A 97 -13.20 12.59 2.25
CA ALA A 97 -12.58 13.81 2.74
C ALA A 97 -13.12 15.07 2.04
N TYR A 98 -13.29 15.02 0.72
CA TYR A 98 -13.82 16.14 -0.06
C TYR A 98 -15.26 16.48 0.35
N SER A 99 -16.12 15.48 0.48
CA SER A 99 -17.51 15.65 0.94
C SER A 99 -17.58 16.17 2.38
N LEU A 100 -16.72 15.66 3.26
CA LEU A 100 -16.62 16.12 4.64
C LEU A 100 -16.23 17.60 4.75
N MET A 101 -15.31 18.08 3.91
CA MET A 101 -14.91 19.49 3.84
C MET A 101 -16.00 20.41 3.27
N GLY A 102 -17.09 19.86 2.74
CA GLY A 102 -18.30 20.61 2.43
C GLY A 102 -19.22 20.83 3.65
N LEU A 103 -19.02 20.07 4.73
CA LEU A 103 -19.84 20.11 5.95
C LEU A 103 -19.10 20.69 7.17
N THR A 104 -17.78 20.56 7.20
CA THR A 104 -16.92 20.94 8.33
C THR A 104 -15.82 21.90 7.89
N ASN A 105 -15.22 22.64 8.82
CA ASN A 105 -14.19 23.63 8.55
C ASN A 105 -12.74 23.14 8.75
N ARG A 106 -12.56 21.91 9.23
CA ARG A 106 -11.25 21.28 9.39
C ARG A 106 -11.36 19.76 9.49
N CYS A 107 -10.38 19.05 8.94
CA CYS A 107 -10.12 17.65 9.26
C CYS A 107 -8.62 17.37 9.29
N TYR A 108 -8.26 16.26 9.94
CA TYR A 108 -6.93 15.70 9.85
C TYR A 108 -6.91 14.56 8.82
N ILE A 109 -5.92 14.56 7.95
CA ILE A 109 -5.75 13.52 6.93
C ILE A 109 -4.35 12.95 7.01
N VAL A 110 -4.25 11.64 6.90
CA VAL A 110 -2.98 10.94 6.68
C VAL A 110 -3.12 10.12 5.40
N ARG A 111 -2.11 10.23 4.54
CA ARG A 111 -1.96 9.37 3.36
C ARG A 111 -1.13 8.16 3.76
N ALA A 112 -1.69 6.97 3.57
CA ALA A 112 -0.96 5.72 3.73
C ALA A 112 0.17 5.63 2.68
N ASP A 113 1.28 5.00 3.05
CA ASP A 113 2.41 4.77 2.14
C ASP A 113 2.13 3.60 1.18
N ILE A 114 1.19 3.83 0.28
CA ILE A 114 0.80 2.89 -0.78
C ILE A 114 0.47 3.68 -2.04
N ASP A 115 1.13 3.35 -3.15
CA ASP A 115 0.81 3.94 -4.45
C ASP A 115 -0.30 3.14 -5.15
N LEU A 116 -1.50 3.72 -5.25
CA LEU A 116 -2.60 3.08 -5.98
C LEU A 116 -2.32 2.94 -7.48
N ALA A 117 -1.45 3.78 -8.07
CA ALA A 117 -1.10 3.68 -9.49
C ALA A 117 -0.26 2.43 -9.79
N GLU A 118 0.55 1.97 -8.84
CA GLU A 118 1.36 0.75 -8.99
C GLU A 118 0.55 -0.54 -8.83
N LEU A 119 -0.63 -0.45 -8.22
CA LEU A 119 -1.54 -1.59 -8.04
C LEU A 119 -2.41 -1.87 -9.27
N VAL A 120 -2.29 -1.05 -10.33
CA VAL A 120 -3.00 -1.30 -11.58
C VAL A 120 -2.40 -2.54 -12.24
N GLY A 121 -3.24 -3.57 -12.43
CA GLY A 121 -2.83 -4.80 -13.09
C GLY A 121 -2.30 -4.54 -14.50
N SER A 122 -1.13 -5.10 -14.81
CA SER A 122 -0.62 -5.12 -16.18
C SER A 122 -1.16 -6.31 -16.96
N VAL A 123 -1.54 -6.09 -18.21
CA VAL A 123 -1.89 -7.15 -19.17
C VAL A 123 -0.70 -7.60 -20.01
N SER A 124 0.42 -6.88 -19.97
CA SER A 124 1.66 -7.30 -20.60
C SER A 124 2.39 -8.28 -19.69
N ARG A 125 3.08 -9.26 -20.29
CA ARG A 125 3.96 -10.13 -19.53
C ARG A 125 5.04 -9.28 -18.84
N PRO A 126 5.36 -9.53 -17.57
CA PRO A 126 6.51 -8.92 -16.93
C PRO A 126 7.73 -9.23 -17.80
N SER A 127 8.36 -8.19 -18.34
CA SER A 127 9.61 -8.29 -19.06
C SER A 127 10.55 -7.27 -18.44
N GLY A 128 11.76 -7.73 -18.14
CA GLY A 128 12.79 -6.97 -17.46
C GLY A 128 14.03 -7.85 -17.42
N GLU A 129 15.20 -7.23 -17.58
CA GLU A 129 16.45 -7.90 -17.30
C GLU A 129 16.43 -8.34 -15.83
N ALA A 130 16.76 -9.61 -15.58
CA ALA A 130 16.91 -10.08 -14.22
C ALA A 130 18.03 -9.28 -13.52
N GLU A 131 17.90 -9.04 -12.22
CA GLU A 131 18.97 -8.41 -11.44
C GLU A 131 20.27 -9.20 -11.60
N ASP A 132 21.43 -8.53 -11.58
CA ASP A 132 22.71 -9.20 -11.82
C ASP A 132 22.89 -10.36 -10.82
N GLY A 133 23.16 -11.56 -11.35
CA GLY A 133 23.21 -12.81 -10.56
C GLY A 133 21.88 -13.57 -10.41
N ALA A 134 20.75 -13.09 -10.94
CA ALA A 134 19.49 -13.83 -10.97
C ALA A 134 19.34 -14.62 -12.29
N TYR A 135 19.70 -15.90 -12.26
CA TYR A 135 19.57 -16.79 -13.41
C TYR A 135 18.27 -17.59 -13.34
N TRP A 136 17.43 -17.43 -14.35
CA TRP A 136 16.26 -18.28 -14.57
C TRP A 136 16.60 -19.29 -15.66
N LEU A 137 16.92 -20.52 -15.24
CA LEU A 137 17.25 -21.63 -16.13
C LEU A 137 16.00 -22.45 -16.41
N ASP A 138 15.58 -22.52 -17.67
CA ASP A 138 14.57 -23.49 -18.11
C ASP A 138 15.29 -24.80 -18.43
N THR A 139 15.11 -25.81 -17.58
CA THR A 139 15.76 -27.12 -17.74
C THR A 139 15.39 -27.85 -19.03
N THR A 140 14.36 -27.39 -19.75
CA THR A 140 13.88 -27.97 -21.01
C THR A 140 14.43 -27.25 -22.24
N ASN A 141 14.47 -25.91 -22.20
CA ASN A 141 14.75 -25.08 -23.38
C ASN A 141 16.06 -24.30 -23.32
N SER A 142 16.62 -24.08 -22.12
CA SER A 142 17.94 -23.46 -22.01
C SER A 142 19.00 -24.46 -22.49
N THR A 143 19.99 -23.99 -23.25
CA THR A 143 21.14 -24.79 -23.65
C THR A 143 22.24 -24.64 -22.61
N TRP A 144 22.60 -25.73 -21.95
CA TRP A 144 23.63 -25.78 -20.92
C TRP A 144 24.35 -27.13 -21.00
N GLY A 145 25.65 -27.12 -20.74
CA GLY A 145 26.49 -28.28 -20.94
C GLY A 145 27.79 -28.17 -20.16
N ILE A 146 28.38 -29.32 -19.87
CA ILE A 146 29.74 -29.39 -19.31
C ILE A 146 30.68 -29.63 -20.47
N TYR A 147 31.73 -28.83 -20.59
CA TYR A 147 32.77 -29.06 -21.59
C TYR A 147 33.92 -29.83 -20.97
N GLU A 148 34.17 -31.04 -21.47
CA GLU A 148 35.28 -31.88 -21.02
C GLU A 148 36.44 -31.78 -22.01
N PHE A 149 37.64 -31.54 -21.50
CA PHE A 149 38.84 -31.49 -22.33
C PHE A 149 39.24 -32.90 -22.81
N ASN A 150 39.32 -33.09 -24.12
CA ASN A 150 39.82 -34.33 -24.71
C ASN A 150 41.31 -34.20 -25.04
N ALA A 151 42.16 -34.89 -24.27
CA ALA A 151 43.61 -34.83 -24.42
C ALA A 151 44.12 -35.41 -25.76
N THR A 152 43.34 -36.25 -26.43
CA THR A 152 43.72 -36.87 -27.73
C THR A 152 43.44 -35.92 -28.88
N THR A 153 42.33 -35.17 -28.85
CA THR A 153 41.97 -34.22 -29.90
C THR A 153 42.41 -32.79 -29.60
N GLY A 154 42.80 -32.50 -28.36
CA GLY A 154 43.17 -31.16 -27.90
C GLY A 154 42.00 -30.19 -27.82
N LEU A 155 40.76 -30.67 -27.89
CA LEU A 155 39.54 -29.85 -27.94
C LEU A 155 38.63 -30.15 -26.74
N PHE A 156 37.85 -29.16 -26.35
CA PHE A 156 36.74 -29.34 -25.43
C PHE A 156 35.54 -29.94 -26.16
N VAL A 157 35.01 -31.03 -25.63
CA VAL A 157 33.84 -31.72 -26.16
C VAL A 157 32.68 -31.53 -25.19
N GLU A 158 31.52 -31.18 -25.74
CA GLU A 158 30.30 -31.02 -24.95
C GLU A 158 29.83 -32.36 -24.38
N LYS A 159 29.50 -32.37 -23.10
CA LYS A 159 28.85 -33.46 -22.37
C LYS A 159 27.49 -32.97 -21.92
N SER A 160 26.46 -33.73 -22.27
CA SER A 160 25.10 -33.50 -21.78
C SER A 160 25.03 -33.86 -20.29
N PRO A 161 24.77 -32.90 -19.40
CA PRO A 161 24.62 -33.16 -17.99
C PRO A 161 23.29 -33.88 -17.72
N ILE A 162 23.24 -34.68 -16.65
CA ILE A 162 21.99 -35.23 -16.15
C ILE A 162 21.28 -34.12 -15.37
N VAL A 163 20.01 -33.90 -15.70
CA VAL A 163 19.18 -32.87 -15.08
C VAL A 163 18.24 -33.53 -14.07
N ILE A 164 18.43 -33.22 -12.79
CA ILE A 164 17.60 -33.75 -11.70
C ILE A 164 16.62 -32.67 -11.29
N THR A 165 15.33 -32.88 -11.54
CA THR A 165 14.24 -31.94 -11.22
C THR A 165 13.24 -32.52 -10.23
N SER A 166 13.30 -33.82 -9.91
CA SER A 166 12.46 -34.48 -8.91
C SER A 166 13.29 -35.33 -7.93
N ALA A 167 12.80 -35.45 -6.70
CA ALA A 167 13.34 -36.37 -5.69
C ALA A 167 13.24 -37.84 -6.12
N ASP A 168 12.30 -38.19 -7.01
CA ASP A 168 12.14 -39.55 -7.54
C ASP A 168 13.31 -39.98 -8.44
N GLN A 169 14.15 -39.03 -8.89
CA GLN A 169 15.35 -39.29 -9.69
C GLN A 169 16.59 -39.50 -8.80
N MET A 170 16.42 -39.52 -7.48
CA MET A 170 17.47 -39.71 -6.50
C MET A 170 17.25 -41.00 -5.70
N THR A 171 18.36 -41.62 -5.29
CA THR A 171 18.38 -42.67 -4.29
C THR A 171 18.10 -42.10 -2.90
N GLU A 172 17.67 -42.94 -1.95
CA GLU A 172 17.51 -42.55 -0.53
C GLU A 172 18.83 -42.06 0.11
N SER A 173 19.98 -42.39 -0.49
CA SER A 173 21.31 -41.91 -0.07
C SER A 173 21.76 -40.64 -0.81
N ASN A 174 20.85 -39.98 -1.52
CA ASN A 174 21.07 -38.68 -2.18
C ASN A 174 22.04 -38.71 -3.38
N PHE A 175 22.19 -39.87 -4.03
CA PHE A 175 22.86 -40.02 -5.33
C PHE A 175 21.84 -40.08 -6.48
N PRO A 176 22.17 -39.60 -7.69
CA PRO A 176 21.32 -39.79 -8.86
C PRO A 176 21.07 -41.28 -9.11
N LEU A 177 19.84 -41.65 -9.48
CA LEU A 177 19.58 -42.98 -10.02
C LEU A 177 20.26 -43.10 -11.40
N ASP A 178 20.95 -44.22 -11.66
CA ASP A 178 21.47 -44.50 -13.00
C ASP A 178 20.28 -44.55 -13.97
N ILE A 179 20.20 -43.55 -14.85
CA ILE A 179 19.23 -43.51 -15.94
C ILE A 179 19.78 -44.43 -17.02
N GLN A 180 19.12 -45.57 -17.25
CA GLN A 180 19.28 -46.34 -18.49
C GLN A 180 18.68 -45.60 -19.68
#